data_AF-A0AAP7FU03-F1
#
_entry.id   AF-A0AAP7FU03-F1
#
_cell.length_a   1.000
_cell.length_b   1.000
_cell.length_c   1.000
_cell.angle_alpha   90.00
_cell.angle_beta   90.00
_cell.angle_gamma   90.00
#
_symmetry.space_group_name_H-M   'P 1'
#
loop_
_entity.id
_entity.type
_entity.pdbx_description
1 polymer ?
#
loop_
_entity_poly.entity_id
_entity_poly.type
_entity_poly.pdbx_seq_one_letter_code
_entity_poly.pdbx_strand_id
1 'polypeptide(L)'
;MTKKQVISYYESHAHEDDVRTILEKAKQIIDAQSSLKNHAIVLDIDETSLNHYYPFKEVGFPQQENHQVWDELLAKTSAYPIKATLDFYLYCLTKGLKIFFISARFAKHLEATKQALLNAGYVGFEEVFVFPDNLTEYDSKGFKNFKAERRAHIESLGYKILISIGDQSSDLVGGYALNTFQLPNYLYGENSVV
;
A
#
# COMPACT_ATOMS: atom_id res chain seq x y z
N MET A 1 12.11 13.07 -11.07
CA MET A 1 12.79 12.40 -12.23
C MET A 1 12.25 12.97 -13.53
N THR A 2 12.87 12.72 -14.70
CA THR A 2 12.23 12.93 -16.02
C THR A 2 11.38 11.70 -16.40
N LYS A 3 10.43 11.83 -17.34
CA LYS A 3 9.62 10.68 -17.82
C LYS A 3 10.48 9.51 -18.32
N LYS A 4 11.57 9.82 -19.04
CA LYS A 4 12.53 8.80 -19.53
C LYS A 4 13.23 8.08 -18.38
N GLN A 5 13.58 8.79 -17.31
CA GLN A 5 14.20 8.18 -16.13
C GLN A 5 13.20 7.29 -15.37
N VAL A 6 11.94 7.71 -15.24
CA VAL A 6 10.90 6.86 -14.63
C VAL A 6 10.70 5.58 -15.43
N ILE A 7 10.55 5.67 -16.76
CA ILE A 7 10.45 4.49 -17.63
C ILE A 7 11.66 3.57 -17.42
N SER A 8 12.87 4.13 -17.47
CA SER A 8 14.10 3.35 -17.26
C SER A 8 14.16 2.69 -15.87
N TYR A 9 13.61 3.34 -14.85
CA TYR A 9 13.60 2.84 -13.49
C TYR A 9 12.66 1.64 -13.33
N TYR A 10 11.41 1.77 -13.80
CA TYR A 10 10.38 0.72 -13.69
C TYR A 10 10.54 -0.43 -14.71
N GLU A 11 11.16 -0.20 -15.88
CA GLU A 11 11.40 -1.27 -16.88
C GLU A 11 12.74 -1.99 -16.68
N SER A 12 13.58 -1.49 -15.78
CA SER A 12 14.72 -2.23 -15.26
C SER A 12 14.32 -3.05 -14.03
N HIS A 13 15.30 -3.60 -13.32
CA HIS A 13 15.08 -4.24 -12.01
C HIS A 13 15.15 -3.25 -10.84
N ALA A 14 15.52 -1.99 -11.08
CA ALA A 14 15.82 -1.02 -10.02
C ALA A 14 14.66 -0.79 -9.04
N HIS A 15 13.43 -0.63 -9.53
CA HIS A 15 12.27 -0.47 -8.66
C HIS A 15 12.06 -1.70 -7.73
N GLU A 16 12.10 -2.91 -8.28
CA GLU A 16 11.96 -4.14 -7.50
C GLU A 16 13.12 -4.33 -6.51
N ASP A 17 14.35 -3.96 -6.90
CA ASP A 17 15.54 -4.06 -6.05
C ASP A 17 15.52 -3.06 -4.88
N ASP A 18 15.06 -1.83 -5.12
CA ASP A 18 14.90 -0.82 -4.08
C ASP A 18 13.80 -1.22 -3.08
N VAL A 19 12.64 -1.64 -3.58
CA VAL A 19 11.54 -2.16 -2.75
C VAL A 19 12.03 -3.35 -1.92
N ARG A 20 12.69 -4.34 -2.53
CA ARG A 20 13.24 -5.49 -1.82
C ARG A 20 14.22 -5.08 -0.74
N THR A 21 15.14 -4.16 -1.04
CA THR A 21 16.13 -3.67 -0.09
C THR A 21 15.48 -3.04 1.15
N ILE A 22 14.40 -2.29 0.97
CA ILE A 22 13.64 -1.70 2.07
C ILE A 22 12.92 -2.79 2.88
N LEU A 23 12.28 -3.73 2.20
CA LEU A 23 11.53 -4.82 2.84
C LEU A 23 12.44 -5.82 3.57
N GLU A 24 13.69 -6.00 3.16
CA GLU A 24 14.67 -6.79 3.94
C GLU A 24 14.95 -6.17 5.30
N LYS A 25 14.97 -4.83 5.42
CA LYS A 25 15.07 -4.16 6.73
C LYS A 25 13.83 -4.42 7.58
N ALA A 26 12.65 -4.44 6.96
CA ALA A 26 11.40 -4.80 7.65
C ALA A 26 11.44 -6.25 8.16
N LYS A 27 11.96 -7.20 7.36
CA LYS A 27 12.16 -8.60 7.80
C LYS A 27 13.12 -8.71 8.98
N GLN A 28 14.22 -7.95 8.99
CA GLN A 28 15.14 -7.92 10.12
C GLN A 28 14.46 -7.50 11.44
N ILE A 29 13.53 -6.54 11.39
CA ILE A 29 12.75 -6.13 12.56
C ILE A 29 11.82 -7.25 13.03
N ILE A 30 11.19 -7.97 12.09
CA ILE A 30 10.33 -9.12 12.38
C ILE A 30 11.13 -10.26 13.02
N ASP A 31 12.26 -10.64 12.43
CA ASP A 31 13.12 -11.72 12.92
C ASP A 31 13.77 -11.40 14.28
N ALA A 32 13.92 -10.12 14.62
CA ALA A 32 14.43 -9.69 15.92
C ALA A 32 13.38 -9.78 17.05
N GLN A 33 12.10 -10.00 16.76
CA GLN A 33 11.08 -10.11 17.80
C GLN A 33 11.17 -11.45 18.53
N SER A 34 11.20 -11.41 19.87
CA SER A 34 11.13 -12.61 20.70
C SER A 34 9.77 -13.30 20.64
N SER A 35 8.72 -12.56 20.28
CA SER A 35 7.38 -13.10 20.01
C SER A 35 6.63 -12.21 19.02
N LEU A 36 5.96 -12.85 18.05
CA LEU A 36 5.07 -12.19 17.10
C LEU A 36 3.59 -12.31 17.48
N LYS A 37 3.29 -12.78 18.70
CA LYS A 37 1.91 -12.90 19.18
C LYS A 37 1.21 -11.54 19.12
N ASN A 38 0.04 -11.50 18.50
CA ASN A 38 -0.78 -10.31 18.28
C ASN A 38 -0.12 -9.20 17.43
N HIS A 39 1.04 -9.43 16.82
CA HIS A 39 1.62 -8.45 15.92
C HIS A 39 0.90 -8.47 14.57
N ALA A 40 0.75 -7.27 14.00
CA ALA A 40 0.15 -7.06 12.69
C ALA A 40 1.09 -6.28 11.77
N ILE A 41 0.89 -6.45 10.48
CA ILE A 41 1.49 -5.68 9.39
C ILE A 41 0.37 -4.92 8.69
N VAL A 42 0.64 -3.67 8.34
CA VAL A 42 -0.24 -2.86 7.51
C VAL A 42 0.47 -2.58 6.19
N LEU A 43 -0.22 -2.83 5.09
CA LEU A 43 0.24 -2.51 3.75
C LEU A 43 -0.75 -1.53 3.08
N ASP A 44 -0.22 -0.51 2.42
CA ASP A 44 -0.96 0.18 1.38
C ASP A 44 -1.12 -0.72 0.11
N ILE A 45 -2.02 -0.34 -0.79
CA ILE A 45 -2.32 -1.08 -2.01
C ILE A 45 -1.61 -0.49 -3.23
N ASP A 46 -1.89 0.76 -3.60
CA ASP A 46 -1.51 1.33 -4.89
C ASP A 46 -0.05 1.77 -4.87
N GLU A 47 0.78 1.26 -5.79
CA GLU A 47 2.23 1.48 -5.83
C GLU A 47 3.00 0.99 -4.58
N THR A 48 2.31 0.20 -3.74
CA THR A 48 2.88 -0.52 -2.60
C THR A 48 2.76 -2.03 -2.77
N SER A 49 1.54 -2.52 -3.00
CA SER A 49 1.24 -3.95 -3.15
C SER A 49 0.88 -4.30 -4.61
N LEU A 50 0.14 -3.43 -5.28
CA LEU A 50 -0.26 -3.52 -6.67
C LEU A 50 0.47 -2.44 -7.49
N ASN A 51 0.84 -2.78 -8.72
CA ASN A 51 1.61 -1.94 -9.62
C ASN A 51 0.75 -1.51 -10.83
N HIS A 52 0.62 -0.20 -11.02
CA HIS A 52 -0.13 0.43 -12.10
C HIS A 52 0.78 1.14 -13.13
N TYR A 53 2.08 0.86 -13.12
CA TYR A 53 3.07 1.46 -14.03
C TYR A 53 2.66 1.44 -15.51
N TYR A 54 2.27 0.28 -16.04
CA TYR A 54 1.95 0.15 -17.47
C TYR A 54 0.77 1.06 -17.89
N PRO A 55 -0.39 1.03 -17.20
CA PRO A 55 -1.44 2.00 -17.45
C PRO A 55 -0.99 3.45 -17.33
N PHE A 56 -0.21 3.81 -16.31
CA PHE A 56 0.28 5.18 -16.16
C PHE A 56 1.21 5.61 -17.29
N LYS A 57 2.04 4.69 -17.81
CA LYS A 57 2.89 4.94 -18.95
C LYS A 57 2.07 5.25 -20.21
N GLU A 58 0.98 4.51 -20.45
CA GLU A 58 0.11 4.70 -21.63
C GLU A 58 -0.53 6.09 -21.68
N VAL A 59 -0.90 6.64 -20.52
CA VAL A 59 -1.47 7.99 -20.40
C VAL A 59 -0.43 9.06 -20.07
N GLY A 60 0.86 8.72 -20.07
CA GLY A 60 1.96 9.67 -19.97
C GLY A 60 2.25 10.23 -18.58
N PHE A 61 1.95 9.47 -17.51
CA PHE A 61 2.12 9.82 -16.10
C PHE A 61 1.37 11.11 -15.71
N PRO A 62 0.03 11.13 -15.78
CA PRO A 62 -0.78 12.28 -15.40
C PRO A 62 -0.52 12.67 -13.94
N GLN A 63 -0.23 13.96 -13.71
CA GLN A 63 0.09 14.52 -12.39
C GLN A 63 -1.13 15.13 -11.67
N GLN A 64 -2.18 15.44 -12.43
CA GLN A 64 -3.42 15.98 -11.89
C GLN A 64 -4.39 14.84 -11.56
N GLU A 65 -5.47 15.17 -10.87
CA GLU A 65 -6.59 14.27 -10.61
C GLU A 65 -7.21 13.76 -11.91
N ASN A 66 -6.64 12.69 -12.45
CA ASN A 66 -7.19 11.98 -13.60
C ASN A 66 -8.18 10.93 -13.08
N HIS A 67 -9.23 11.42 -12.43
CA HIS A 67 -10.23 10.60 -11.74
C HIS A 67 -10.79 9.51 -12.64
N GLN A 68 -10.94 9.76 -13.94
CA GLN A 68 -11.46 8.76 -14.88
C GLN A 68 -10.48 7.61 -15.09
N VAL A 69 -9.19 7.88 -15.32
CA VAL A 69 -8.19 6.83 -15.48
C VAL A 69 -8.06 6.01 -14.20
N TRP A 70 -8.06 6.67 -13.05
CA TRP A 70 -8.09 5.97 -11.77
C TRP A 70 -9.37 5.13 -11.61
N ASP A 71 -10.55 5.69 -11.81
CA ASP A 71 -11.82 4.97 -11.66
C ASP A 71 -11.86 3.69 -12.53
N GLU A 72 -11.41 3.79 -13.79
CA GLU A 72 -11.30 2.65 -14.71
C GLU A 72 -10.26 1.62 -14.25
N LEU A 73 -9.13 2.05 -13.67
CA LEU A 73 -8.12 1.15 -13.12
C LEU A 73 -8.59 0.45 -11.85
N LEU A 74 -9.20 1.20 -10.95
CA LEU A 74 -9.67 0.73 -9.65
C LEU A 74 -10.89 -0.19 -9.78
N ALA A 75 -11.66 -0.08 -10.86
CA ALA A 75 -12.74 -1.00 -11.20
C ALA A 75 -12.25 -2.36 -11.73
N LYS A 76 -10.98 -2.49 -12.13
CA LYS A 76 -10.44 -3.78 -12.61
C LYS A 76 -10.16 -4.73 -11.46
N THR A 77 -10.41 -6.01 -11.70
CA THR A 77 -10.10 -7.11 -10.78
C THR A 77 -8.73 -7.73 -11.06
N SER A 78 -7.93 -7.14 -11.93
CA SER A 78 -6.58 -7.61 -12.26
C SER A 78 -5.58 -6.45 -12.18
N ALA A 79 -4.50 -6.68 -11.43
CA ALA A 79 -3.34 -5.82 -11.35
C ALA A 79 -2.10 -6.70 -11.13
N TYR A 80 -0.93 -6.21 -11.55
CA TYR A 80 0.31 -6.91 -11.27
C TYR A 80 0.75 -6.62 -9.84
N PRO A 81 1.20 -7.62 -9.06
CA PRO A 81 1.83 -7.33 -7.78
C PRO A 81 3.18 -6.65 -7.99
N ILE A 82 3.57 -5.79 -7.05
CA ILE A 82 5.00 -5.53 -6.82
C ILE A 82 5.56 -6.80 -6.19
N LYS A 83 6.45 -7.50 -6.91
CA LYS A 83 6.82 -8.88 -6.56
C LYS A 83 7.54 -8.94 -5.22
N ALA A 84 8.45 -8.00 -4.97
CA ALA A 84 9.13 -7.89 -3.68
C ALA A 84 8.15 -7.69 -2.50
N THR A 85 7.06 -6.94 -2.68
CA THR A 85 6.01 -6.77 -1.66
C THR A 85 5.23 -8.06 -1.46
N LEU A 86 4.88 -8.77 -2.52
CA LEU A 86 4.22 -10.08 -2.41
C LEU A 86 5.10 -11.11 -1.69
N ASP A 87 6.40 -11.15 -1.99
CA ASP A 87 7.35 -12.02 -1.31
C ASP A 87 7.44 -11.70 0.19
N PHE A 88 7.45 -10.41 0.54
CA PHE A 88 7.41 -9.96 1.94
C PHE A 88 6.10 -10.34 2.63
N TYR A 89 4.95 -10.17 1.95
CA TYR A 89 3.64 -10.56 2.46
C TYR A 89 3.59 -12.06 2.76
N LEU A 90 4.00 -12.90 1.82
CA LEU A 90 4.03 -14.36 1.99
C LEU A 90 4.96 -14.75 3.14
N TYR A 91 6.14 -14.13 3.24
CA TYR A 91 7.04 -14.29 4.38
C TYR A 91 6.34 -13.95 5.71
N CYS A 92 5.63 -12.82 5.79
CA CYS A 92 4.92 -12.42 7.01
C CYS A 92 3.85 -13.46 7.42
N LEU A 93 3.13 -14.03 6.46
CA LEU A 93 2.19 -15.13 6.72
C LEU A 93 2.88 -16.37 7.29
N THR A 94 4.05 -16.74 6.76
CA THR A 94 4.82 -17.88 7.33
C THR A 94 5.29 -17.65 8.76
N LYS A 95 5.39 -16.38 9.18
CA LYS A 95 5.71 -15.98 10.56
C LYS A 95 4.46 -15.91 11.47
N GLY A 96 3.27 -16.18 10.93
CA GLY A 96 2.00 -16.11 11.65
C GLY A 96 1.52 -14.69 11.93
N LEU A 97 2.09 -13.69 11.25
CA LEU A 97 1.64 -12.30 11.37
C LEU A 97 0.29 -12.11 10.71
N LYS A 98 -0.53 -11.23 11.31
CA LYS A 98 -1.78 -10.78 10.71
C LYS A 98 -1.52 -9.60 9.80
N ILE A 99 -2.16 -9.57 8.63
CA ILE A 99 -1.89 -8.54 7.62
C ILE A 99 -3.20 -7.86 7.25
N PHE A 100 -3.17 -6.53 7.28
CA PHE A 100 -4.30 -5.66 6.91
C PHE A 100 -3.88 -4.77 5.75
N PHE A 101 -4.81 -4.48 4.86
CA PHE A 101 -4.63 -3.46 3.83
C PHE A 101 -5.39 -2.20 4.20
N ILE A 102 -4.78 -1.03 3.96
CA ILE A 102 -5.45 0.26 4.09
C ILE A 102 -5.15 1.10 2.84
N SER A 103 -6.16 1.44 2.07
CA SER A 103 -6.03 2.19 0.82
C SER A 103 -6.92 3.43 0.77
N ALA A 104 -6.50 4.42 -0.03
CA ALA A 104 -7.30 5.61 -0.34
C ALA A 104 -8.30 5.38 -1.49
N ARG A 105 -8.38 4.16 -2.06
CA ARG A 105 -9.46 3.77 -2.96
C ARG A 105 -10.82 4.00 -2.30
N PHE A 106 -11.84 4.35 -3.08
CA PHE A 106 -13.21 4.54 -2.56
C PHE A 106 -13.96 3.21 -2.34
N ALA A 107 -14.92 3.20 -1.43
CA ALA A 107 -15.69 2.03 -1.02
C ALA A 107 -16.45 1.37 -2.18
N LYS A 108 -16.90 2.16 -3.15
CA LYS A 108 -17.46 1.64 -4.41
C LYS A 108 -16.53 0.65 -5.16
N HIS A 109 -15.22 0.67 -4.91
CA HIS A 109 -14.25 -0.25 -5.51
C HIS A 109 -13.78 -1.38 -4.57
N LEU A 110 -14.36 -1.53 -3.37
CA LEU A 110 -13.87 -2.49 -2.37
C LEU A 110 -13.82 -3.92 -2.90
N GLU A 111 -14.91 -4.40 -3.50
CA GLU A 111 -15.00 -5.77 -4.01
C GLU A 111 -14.01 -6.02 -5.16
N ALA A 112 -13.91 -5.07 -6.09
CA ALA A 112 -12.94 -5.15 -7.18
C ALA A 112 -11.49 -5.17 -6.64
N THR A 113 -11.22 -4.37 -5.62
CA THR A 113 -9.90 -4.30 -4.95
C THR A 113 -9.55 -5.60 -4.24
N LYS A 114 -10.48 -6.18 -3.48
CA LYS A 114 -10.29 -7.50 -2.84
C LYS A 114 -10.00 -8.57 -3.89
N GLN A 115 -10.75 -8.59 -4.99
CA GLN A 115 -10.52 -9.54 -6.07
C GLN A 115 -9.17 -9.33 -6.78
N ALA A 116 -8.75 -8.07 -6.98
CA ALA A 116 -7.44 -7.75 -7.55
C ALA A 116 -6.29 -8.23 -6.67
N LEU A 117 -6.38 -8.03 -5.36
CA LEU A 117 -5.40 -8.56 -4.40
C LEU A 117 -5.30 -10.08 -4.47
N LEU A 118 -6.46 -10.77 -4.44
CA LEU A 118 -6.51 -12.23 -4.55
C LEU A 118 -5.89 -12.73 -5.86
N ASN A 119 -6.24 -12.11 -6.99
CA ASN A 119 -5.72 -12.46 -8.31
C ASN A 119 -4.21 -12.18 -8.45
N ALA A 120 -3.69 -11.19 -7.72
CA ALA A 120 -2.28 -10.88 -7.65
C ALA A 120 -1.50 -11.81 -6.70
N GLY A 121 -2.18 -12.72 -5.98
CA GLY A 121 -1.58 -13.72 -5.09
C GLY A 121 -1.62 -13.37 -3.60
N TYR A 122 -2.22 -12.25 -3.21
CA TYR A 122 -2.41 -11.87 -1.81
C TYR A 122 -3.61 -12.62 -1.23
N VAL A 123 -3.36 -13.80 -0.68
CA VAL A 123 -4.37 -14.65 -0.02
C VAL A 123 -4.11 -14.71 1.49
N GLY A 124 -5.17 -14.76 2.31
CA GLY A 124 -5.04 -14.94 3.77
C GLY A 124 -4.81 -13.66 4.59
N PHE A 125 -5.12 -12.48 4.04
CA PHE A 125 -5.15 -11.22 4.80
C PHE A 125 -6.43 -11.15 5.66
N GLU A 126 -6.42 -10.31 6.69
CA GLU A 126 -7.54 -10.21 7.64
C GLU A 126 -8.65 -9.29 7.11
N GLU A 127 -8.31 -8.07 6.68
CA GLU A 127 -9.28 -7.12 6.15
C GLU A 127 -8.63 -6.10 5.20
N VAL A 128 -9.45 -5.51 4.33
CA VAL A 128 -9.11 -4.38 3.46
C VAL A 128 -9.97 -3.17 3.87
N PHE A 129 -9.34 -2.13 4.36
CA PHE A 129 -9.98 -0.84 4.63
C PHE A 129 -9.77 0.10 3.45
N VAL A 130 -10.87 0.72 3.02
CA VAL A 130 -10.90 1.68 1.91
C VAL A 130 -11.60 2.96 2.34
N PHE A 131 -11.31 4.04 1.64
CA PHE A 131 -11.92 5.33 1.86
C PHE A 131 -13.43 5.25 1.58
N PRO A 132 -14.31 5.76 2.45
CA PRO A 132 -15.76 5.65 2.25
C PRO A 132 -16.29 6.61 1.20
N ASP A 133 -17.42 6.26 0.57
CA ASP A 133 -18.01 7.05 -0.52
C ASP A 133 -18.61 8.39 -0.03
N ASN A 134 -19.10 8.44 1.21
CA ASN A 134 -19.72 9.63 1.77
C ASN A 134 -18.79 10.39 2.71
N LEU A 135 -18.12 11.41 2.18
CA LEU A 135 -17.24 12.30 2.96
C LEU A 135 -17.95 13.07 4.08
N THR A 136 -19.28 13.23 4.03
CA THR A 136 -20.02 13.92 5.11
C THR A 136 -20.08 13.11 6.41
N GLU A 137 -19.78 11.81 6.35
CA GLU A 137 -19.56 10.96 7.54
C GLU A 137 -18.19 11.22 8.18
N TYR A 138 -17.32 11.99 7.53
CA TYR A 138 -16.00 12.35 8.00
C TYR A 138 -15.96 13.84 8.35
N ASP A 139 -15.94 14.13 9.65
CA ASP A 139 -15.84 15.50 10.14
C ASP A 139 -14.49 16.12 9.76
N SER A 140 -14.50 16.96 8.72
CA SER A 140 -13.36 17.77 8.28
C SER A 140 -12.63 18.56 9.37
N LYS A 141 -13.25 18.79 10.55
CA LYS A 141 -12.63 19.49 11.70
C LYS A 141 -11.90 18.55 12.66
N GLY A 142 -12.24 17.26 12.68
CA GLY A 142 -11.56 16.21 13.46
C GLY A 142 -10.64 15.31 12.62
N PHE A 143 -10.86 15.30 11.30
CA PHE A 143 -10.20 14.43 10.35
C PHE A 143 -8.76 14.89 10.07
N LYS A 144 -7.78 14.12 10.53
CA LYS A 144 -6.35 14.40 10.28
C LYS A 144 -5.74 13.43 9.27
N ASN A 145 -6.11 12.15 9.31
CA ASN A 145 -5.63 11.11 8.38
C ASN A 145 -6.47 9.82 8.52
N PHE A 146 -7.27 9.46 7.50
CA PHE A 146 -8.04 8.22 7.44
C PHE A 146 -7.20 6.96 7.73
N LYS A 147 -5.99 6.87 7.15
CA LYS A 147 -5.16 5.68 7.30
C LYS A 147 -4.65 5.52 8.74
N ALA A 148 -4.35 6.62 9.41
CA ALA A 148 -3.99 6.60 10.83
C ALA A 148 -5.16 6.11 11.71
N GLU A 149 -6.39 6.55 11.42
CA GLU A 149 -7.58 6.08 12.14
C GLU A 149 -7.83 4.58 11.93
N ARG A 150 -7.62 4.07 10.71
CA ARG A 150 -7.74 2.63 10.44
C ARG A 150 -6.65 1.84 11.17
N ARG A 151 -5.42 2.35 11.28
CA ARG A 151 -4.39 1.74 12.14
C ARG A 151 -4.77 1.76 13.62
N ALA A 152 -5.30 2.88 14.12
CA ALA A 152 -5.80 2.97 15.49
C ALA A 152 -6.94 1.96 15.75
N HIS A 153 -7.83 1.79 14.76
CA HIS A 153 -8.88 0.77 14.84
C HIS A 153 -8.31 -0.64 14.91
N ILE A 154 -7.32 -0.98 14.09
CA ILE A 154 -6.64 -2.28 14.16
C ILE A 154 -6.01 -2.50 15.55
N GLU A 155 -5.37 -1.48 16.15
CA GLU A 155 -4.87 -1.61 17.53
C GLU A 155 -6.00 -1.82 18.55
N SER A 156 -7.15 -1.17 18.36
CA SER A 156 -8.33 -1.37 19.22
C SER A 156 -8.91 -2.80 19.16
N LEU A 157 -8.61 -3.56 18.10
CA LEU A 157 -8.95 -4.98 17.98
C LEU A 157 -7.98 -5.89 18.75
N GLY A 158 -6.97 -5.32 19.42
CA GLY A 158 -5.99 -6.05 20.23
C GLY A 158 -4.69 -6.40 19.49
N TYR A 159 -4.51 -5.90 18.27
CA TYR A 159 -3.25 -6.05 17.53
C TYR A 159 -2.23 -5.00 17.94
N LYS A 160 -0.95 -5.32 17.76
CA LYS A 160 0.15 -4.37 17.81
C LYS A 160 0.75 -4.24 16.42
N ILE A 161 0.55 -3.12 15.75
CA ILE A 161 1.07 -2.94 14.39
C ILE A 161 2.59 -2.78 14.48
N LEU A 162 3.31 -3.82 14.07
CA LEU A 162 4.77 -3.83 14.11
C LEU A 162 5.34 -2.91 13.03
N ILE A 163 4.78 -2.99 11.82
CA ILE A 163 5.24 -2.27 10.65
C ILE A 163 4.05 -1.81 9.81
N SER A 164 4.08 -0.55 9.37
CA SER A 164 3.23 -0.01 8.29
C SER A 164 4.09 0.32 7.07
N ILE A 165 3.65 -0.07 5.88
CA ILE A 165 4.39 0.12 4.62
C ILE A 165 3.46 0.78 3.61
N GLY A 166 3.97 1.80 2.92
CA GLY A 166 3.25 2.50 1.86
C GLY A 166 4.20 3.33 1.01
N ASP A 167 3.72 3.93 -0.06
CA ASP A 167 4.52 4.73 -0.98
C ASP A 167 4.41 6.24 -0.73
N GLN A 168 3.37 6.66 0.02
CA GLN A 168 3.11 8.06 0.38
C GLN A 168 3.27 8.31 1.88
N SER A 169 3.56 9.58 2.23
CA SER A 169 3.66 9.98 3.64
C SER A 169 2.37 9.71 4.44
N SER A 170 1.20 9.84 3.80
CA SER A 170 -0.12 9.56 4.40
C SER A 170 -0.26 8.13 4.94
N ASP A 171 0.51 7.19 4.41
CA ASP A 171 0.44 5.77 4.79
C ASP A 171 1.16 5.51 6.12
N LEU A 172 1.99 6.46 6.54
CA LEU A 172 3.00 6.28 7.59
C LEU A 172 2.78 7.24 8.76
N VAL A 173 2.32 8.46 8.48
CA VAL A 173 2.12 9.51 9.51
C VAL A 173 0.84 9.30 10.32
N GLY A 174 0.82 9.81 11.54
CA GLY A 174 -0.35 9.75 12.44
C GLY A 174 -0.29 8.64 13.49
N GLY A 175 0.80 7.86 13.54
CA GLY A 175 1.06 6.88 14.61
C GLY A 175 0.42 5.51 14.38
N TYR A 176 0.26 4.77 15.48
CA TYR A 176 -0.33 3.42 15.54
C TYR A 176 0.43 2.37 14.72
N ALA A 177 1.75 2.54 14.61
CA ALA A 177 2.68 1.55 14.08
C ALA A 177 4.04 1.77 14.75
N LEU A 178 4.74 0.70 15.13
CA LEU A 178 6.06 0.83 15.77
C LEU A 178 7.15 1.25 14.78
N ASN A 179 7.03 0.81 13.53
CA ASN A 179 7.97 1.09 12.45
C ASN A 179 7.20 1.44 11.19
N THR A 180 7.82 2.27 10.36
CA THR A 180 7.25 2.69 9.08
C THR A 180 8.31 2.60 8.00
N PHE A 181 7.91 2.18 6.80
CA PHE A 181 8.78 2.14 5.62
C PHE A 181 8.06 2.75 4.43
N GLN A 182 8.69 3.75 3.83
CA GLN A 182 8.22 4.33 2.57
C GLN A 182 8.85 3.60 1.39
N LEU A 183 8.03 3.12 0.46
CA LEU A 183 8.48 2.55 -0.81
C LEU A 183 8.62 3.64 -1.88
N PRO A 184 9.51 3.45 -2.87
CA PRO A 184 9.69 4.43 -3.94
C PRO A 184 8.48 4.45 -4.88
N ASN A 185 7.87 5.63 -5.07
CA ASN A 185 6.90 5.87 -6.12
C ASN A 185 7.27 7.15 -6.89
N TYR A 186 7.46 7.01 -8.21
CA TYR A 186 7.74 8.15 -9.11
C TYR A 186 6.66 8.34 -10.18
N LEU A 187 5.55 7.61 -10.09
CA LEU A 187 4.42 7.68 -11.03
C LEU A 187 3.53 8.89 -10.71
N TYR A 188 3.26 9.13 -9.43
CA TYR A 188 2.43 10.21 -8.90
C TYR A 188 2.84 10.58 -7.45
N GLY A 189 2.22 11.62 -6.89
CA GLY A 189 2.43 12.02 -5.50
C GLY A 189 3.72 12.82 -5.26
N GLU A 190 4.25 12.75 -4.05
CA GLU A 190 5.29 13.68 -3.54
C GLU A 190 6.61 13.65 -4.34
N ASN A 191 6.94 12.51 -4.96
CA ASN A 191 8.21 12.29 -5.66
C ASN A 191 8.06 12.24 -7.19
N SER A 192 6.87 12.57 -7.71
CA SER A 192 6.55 12.40 -9.12
C SER A 192 7.30 13.34 -10.07
N VAL A 193 7.19 13.04 -11.36
CA VAL A 193 7.78 13.84 -12.44
C VAL A 193 6.92 15.08 -12.71
N VAL A 194 7.55 16.25 -12.81
CA VAL A 194 6.95 17.43 -13.48
C VAL A 194 7.21 17.34 -14.98
#